data_AF-A0A958L7W2-F1
#
_entry.id   AF-A0A958L7W2-F1
#
_cell.length_a   1.000
_cell.length_b   1.000
_cell.length_c   1.000
_cell.angle_alpha   90.00
_cell.angle_beta   90.00
_cell.angle_gamma   90.00
#
_symmetry.space_group_name_H-M   'P 1'
#
loop_
_entity.id
_entity.type
_entity.pdbx_description
1 polymer ?
#
loop_
_entity_poly.entity_id
_entity_poly.type
_entity_poly.pdbx_seq_one_letter_code
_entity_poly.pdbx_strand_id
1 'polypeptide(L)'
;MEVRVYKASKILELWEDQQLKNAFPIGIGKEEQGHKFCEGDLRTPEGEYEICVKNPKSKYYLSLGLNYPNLKDAKLALDSRRITDE
;
A
#
# COMPACT_ATOMS: atom_id res chain seq x y z
N MET A 1 5.47 14.52 7.13
CA MET A 1 4.25 13.74 7.37
C MET A 1 4.43 12.35 6.76
N GLU A 2 4.12 11.31 7.51
CA GLU A 2 4.28 9.89 7.14
C GLU A 2 3.00 9.15 7.52
N VAL A 3 2.61 8.16 6.70
CA VAL A 3 1.48 7.29 6.98
C VAL A 3 2.01 5.88 7.21
N ARG A 4 1.75 5.30 8.38
CA ARG A 4 2.13 3.93 8.72
C ARG A 4 0.90 3.05 8.76
N VAL A 5 0.95 1.93 8.05
CA VAL A 5 -0.18 0.99 7.97
C VAL A 5 0.24 -0.33 8.61
N TYR A 6 -0.46 -0.73 9.66
CA TYR A 6 -0.25 -1.99 10.37
C TYR A 6 -1.39 -2.95 9.99
N LYS A 7 -1.14 -3.83 9.02
CA LYS A 7 -2.16 -4.74 8.46
C LYS A 7 -2.74 -5.68 9.52
N ALA A 8 -1.89 -6.29 10.35
CA ALA A 8 -2.31 -7.27 11.35
C ALA A 8 -3.27 -6.66 12.39
N SER A 9 -3.04 -5.42 12.82
CA SER A 9 -3.91 -4.70 13.75
C SER A 9 -5.00 -3.88 13.06
N LYS A 10 -4.98 -3.77 11.72
CA LYS A 10 -5.91 -2.98 10.91
C LYS A 10 -5.98 -1.51 11.34
N ILE A 11 -4.80 -0.93 11.61
CA ILE A 11 -4.64 0.47 12.01
C ILE A 11 -3.79 1.22 10.99
N LEU A 12 -4.20 2.45 10.68
CA LEU A 12 -3.39 3.46 10.00
C LEU A 12 -3.03 4.56 10.99
N GLU A 13 -1.75 4.87 11.09
CA GLU A 13 -1.22 5.97 11.89
C GLU A 13 -0.74 7.12 11.01
N LEU A 14 -1.08 8.34 11.41
CA LEU A 14 -0.56 9.56 10.81
C LEU A 14 0.53 10.13 11.71
N TRP A 15 1.74 10.24 11.16
CA TRP A 15 2.92 10.75 11.85
C TRP A 15 3.39 12.06 11.24
N GLU A 16 3.85 12.98 12.09
CA GLU A 16 4.50 14.22 11.69
C GLU A 16 5.63 14.50 12.67
N ASP A 17 6.84 14.72 12.15
CA ASP A 17 8.07 14.96 12.92
C ASP A 17 8.28 13.94 14.05
N GLN A 18 8.10 12.65 13.72
CA GLN A 18 8.20 11.51 14.65
C GLN A 18 7.19 11.52 15.81
N GLN A 19 6.17 12.36 15.73
CA GLN A 19 5.04 12.34 16.66
C GLN A 19 3.82 11.71 16.01
N LEU A 20 3.19 10.77 16.73
CA LEU A 20 1.89 10.25 16.36
C LEU A 20 0.83 11.36 16.50
N LYS A 21 0.19 11.73 15.39
CA LYS A 21 -0.86 12.75 15.35
C LYS A 21 -2.25 12.14 15.46
N ASN A 22 -2.47 11.00 14.80
CA ASN A 22 -3.75 10.30 14.87
C ASN A 22 -3.62 8.83 14.46
N ALA A 23 -4.60 8.01 14.83
CA ALA A 23 -4.72 6.62 14.45
C ALA A 23 -6.17 6.30 14.06
N PHE A 24 -6.34 5.54 12.98
CA PHE A 24 -7.66 5.22 12.43
C PHE A 24 -7.79 3.71 12.18
N PRO A 25 -8.95 3.12 12.49
CA PRO A 25 -9.26 1.77 12.01
C PRO A 25 -9.41 1.79 10.48
N ILE A 26 -8.90 0.74 9.83
CA ILE A 26 -8.93 0.64 8.36
C ILE A 26 -9.42 -0.74 7.90
N GLY A 27 -9.94 -0.77 6.67
CA GLY A 27 -10.08 -2.00 5.90
C GLY A 27 -8.80 -2.30 5.12
N ILE A 28 -8.48 -3.58 4.97
CA ILE A 28 -7.40 -4.06 4.11
C ILE A 28 -7.97 -5.03 3.07
N GLY A 29 -7.12 -5.48 2.14
CA GLY A 29 -7.48 -6.53 1.19
C GLY A 29 -8.06 -7.77 1.89
N LYS A 30 -8.92 -8.52 1.19
CA LYS A 30 -9.59 -9.71 1.77
C LYS A 30 -8.60 -10.78 2.21
N GLU A 31 -7.45 -10.87 1.54
CA GLU A 31 -6.34 -11.68 2.00
C GLU A 31 -5.46 -10.83 2.91
N GLU A 32 -5.59 -11.07 4.21
CA GLU A 32 -5.04 -10.22 5.25
C GLU A 32 -3.52 -10.45 5.44
N GLN A 33 -3.03 -11.62 5.05
CA GLN A 33 -1.67 -12.06 5.33
C GLN A 33 -0.73 -11.95 4.12
N GLY A 34 0.46 -11.40 4.37
CA GLY A 34 1.57 -11.37 3.44
C GLY A 34 1.49 -10.30 2.36
N HIS A 35 2.60 -10.14 1.65
CA HIS A 35 2.78 -9.14 0.60
C HIS A 35 1.96 -9.45 -0.67
N LYS A 36 1.58 -8.38 -1.39
CA LYS A 36 0.83 -8.44 -2.65
C LYS A 36 1.76 -8.75 -3.83
N PHE A 37 1.51 -9.83 -4.56
CA PHE A 37 2.37 -10.28 -5.67
C PHE A 37 1.76 -10.06 -7.05
N CYS A 38 0.43 -10.07 -7.17
CA CYS A 38 -0.23 -9.95 -8.47
C CYS A 38 -1.64 -9.38 -8.37
N GLU A 39 -2.19 -8.98 -9.51
CA GLU A 39 -3.61 -8.65 -9.59
C GLU A 39 -4.47 -9.86 -9.19
N GLY A 40 -5.57 -9.63 -8.47
CA GLY A 40 -6.50 -10.68 -8.06
C GLY A 40 -6.11 -11.47 -6.80
N ASP A 41 -4.91 -11.28 -6.23
CA ASP A 41 -4.52 -11.95 -4.97
C ASP A 41 -5.19 -11.37 -3.70
N LEU A 42 -5.94 -10.28 -3.85
CA LEU A 42 -6.69 -9.61 -2.80
C LEU A 42 -5.86 -9.14 -1.59
N ARG A 43 -4.54 -8.99 -1.73
CA ARG A 43 -3.65 -8.52 -0.66
C ARG A 43 -3.42 -7.02 -0.73
N THR A 44 -3.20 -6.39 0.42
CA THR A 44 -2.62 -5.03 0.50
C THR A 44 -1.09 -5.14 0.44
N PRO A 45 -0.40 -4.35 -0.39
CA PRO A 45 1.06 -4.40 -0.49
C PRO A 45 1.74 -4.02 0.83
N GLU A 46 2.92 -4.60 1.06
CA GLU A 46 3.76 -4.37 2.24
C GLU A 46 5.09 -3.77 1.79
N GLY A 47 5.57 -2.74 2.49
CA GLY A 47 6.79 -2.02 2.13
C GLY A 47 6.60 -0.51 2.17
N GLU A 48 7.59 0.20 1.67
CA GLU A 48 7.60 1.66 1.57
C GLU A 48 7.05 2.09 0.21
N TYR A 49 6.08 3.00 0.24
CA TYR A 49 5.42 3.52 -0.96
C TYR A 49 5.28 5.02 -0.88
N GLU A 50 5.23 5.65 -2.04
CA GLU A 50 4.97 7.08 -2.19
C GLU A 50 3.56 7.31 -2.69
N ILE A 51 2.90 8.34 -2.17
CA ILE A 51 1.62 8.81 -2.69
C ILE A 51 1.90 9.62 -3.96
N CYS A 52 1.67 9.01 -5.11
CA CYS A 52 1.90 9.63 -6.42
C CYS A 52 0.64 10.30 -6.99
N VAL A 53 -0.55 9.94 -6.50
CA VAL A 53 -1.83 10.50 -6.97
C VAL A 53 -2.68 10.96 -5.80
N LYS A 54 -3.28 12.16 -5.92
CA LYS A 54 -4.35 12.63 -5.04
C LYS A 54 -5.57 12.90 -5.91
N ASN A 55 -6.60 12.08 -5.79
CA ASN A 55 -7.80 12.17 -6.63
C ASN A 55 -8.99 12.71 -5.83
N PRO A 56 -9.31 14.02 -5.98
CA PRO A 56 -10.47 14.63 -5.34
C PRO A 56 -11.80 14.28 -6.03
N LYS A 57 -11.78 13.71 -7.24
CA LYS A 57 -12.96 13.32 -8.03
C LYS A 57 -13.28 11.82 -7.93
N SER A 58 -12.83 11.18 -6.84
CA SER A 58 -13.14 9.78 -6.55
C SER A 58 -14.65 9.54 -6.60
N LYS A 59 -15.08 8.36 -7.09
CA LYS A 59 -16.49 7.93 -7.00
C LYS A 59 -16.92 7.64 -5.56
N TYR A 60 -15.96 7.48 -4.66
CA TYR A 60 -16.14 7.32 -3.22
C TYR A 60 -15.75 8.63 -2.50
N TYR A 61 -15.33 8.56 -1.24
CA TYR A 61 -14.56 9.65 -0.64
C TYR A 61 -13.17 9.76 -1.31
N LEU A 62 -12.40 10.81 -0.97
CA LEU A 62 -11.07 11.09 -1.50
C LEU A 62 -10.19 9.84 -1.64
N SER A 63 -9.38 9.77 -2.70
CA SER A 63 -8.47 8.63 -2.91
C SER A 63 -7.03 9.08 -3.12
N LEU A 64 -6.11 8.30 -2.57
CA LEU A 64 -4.68 8.44 -2.72
C LEU A 64 -4.16 7.24 -3.50
N GLY A 65 -3.44 7.48 -4.58
CA GLY A 65 -2.76 6.43 -5.35
C GLY A 65 -1.33 6.28 -4.86
N LEU A 66 -0.90 5.03 -4.68
CA LEU A 66 0.46 4.67 -4.34
C LEU A 66 1.25 4.32 -5.60
N ASN A 67 2.57 4.46 -5.55
CA ASN A 67 3.47 4.00 -6.61
C ASN A 67 3.67 2.46 -6.62
N TYR A 68 2.67 1.67 -6.17
CA TYR A 68 2.68 0.22 -6.32
C TYR A 68 2.19 -0.17 -7.73
N PRO A 69 2.86 -1.12 -8.42
CA PRO A 69 4.13 -1.74 -8.04
C PRO A 69 5.30 -0.76 -8.19
N ASN A 70 6.18 -0.71 -7.18
CA ASN A 70 7.42 0.08 -7.21
C ASN A 70 8.59 -0.77 -7.74
N LEU A 71 9.81 -0.23 -7.78
CA LEU A 71 10.99 -0.96 -8.27
C LEU A 71 11.32 -2.23 -7.46
N LYS A 72 11.10 -2.22 -6.14
CA LYS A 72 11.30 -3.41 -5.29
C LYS A 72 10.28 -4.49 -5.65
N ASP A 73 9.02 -4.11 -5.89
CA ASP A 73 7.96 -5.05 -6.29
C ASP A 73 8.21 -5.62 -7.68
N ALA A 74 8.64 -4.77 -8.63
CA ALA A 74 8.98 -5.20 -9.98
C ALA A 74 10.15 -6.21 -9.96
N LYS A 75 11.20 -5.94 -9.18
CA LYS A 75 12.31 -6.87 -9.00
C LYS A 75 11.86 -8.20 -8.40
N LEU A 76 11.01 -8.16 -7.36
CA LEU A 76 10.46 -9.35 -6.74
C LEU A 76 9.61 -10.18 -7.73
N ALA A 77 8.82 -9.50 -8.57
CA ALA A 77 8.04 -10.14 -9.61
C ALA A 77 8.93 -10.80 -10.68
N LEU A 78 10.03 -10.15 -11.07
CA LEU A 78 11.01 -10.70 -12.01
C LEU A 78 11.73 -11.93 -11.44
N ASP A 79 12.27 -11.81 -10.22
CA ASP A 79 12.99 -12.91 -9.54
C ASP A 79 12.09 -14.16 -9.38
N SER A 80 10.79 -13.94 -9.22
CA SER A 80 9.79 -14.99 -9.10
C SER A 80 9.14 -15.42 -10.43
N ARG A 81 9.65 -14.93 -11.56
CA ARG A 81 9.17 -15.22 -12.93
C ARG A 81 7.69 -14.92 -13.16
N ARG A 82 7.17 -13.88 -12.49
CA ARG A 82 5.80 -13.37 -12.69
C ARG A 82 5.71 -12.33 -13.80
N ILE A 83 6.83 -11.68 -14.12
CA ILE A 83 6.98 -10.76 -15.25
C ILE A 83 8.25 -11.14 -16.04
N THR A 84 8.34 -10.62 -17.26
CA THR A 84 9.52 -10.66 -18.12
C THR A 84 10.28 -9.34 -18.06
N ASP A 85 11.53 -9.32 -18.51
CA ASP A 85 12.36 -8.10 -18.62
C ASP A 85 11.96 -7.19 -19.80
N GLU A 86 11.12 -7.71 -20.71
CA GLU A 86 10.57 -7.03 -21.90
C GLU A 86 9.42 -6.08 -21.56
#